data_AF-A0A830CHR8-F1
#
_entry.id   AF-A0A830CHR8-F1
#
_cell.length_a   1.000
_cell.length_b   1.000
_cell.length_c   1.000
_cell.angle_alpha   90.00
_cell.angle_beta   90.00
_cell.angle_gamma   90.00
#
_symmetry.space_group_name_H-M   'P 1'
#
loop_
_entity.id
_entity.type
_entity.pdbx_description
1 polymer ?
#
loop_
_entity_poly.entity_id
_entity_poly.type
_entity_poly.pdbx_seq_one_letter_code
_entity_poly.pdbx_strand_id
1 'polypeptide(L)'
;MHNGYRREILERFLKARDGNVSNAHKMLIDCLNWRVQNEIDDILAKPINPSDLYRAVRDSQLTGMSGHSKEGLPIIAIGVGCSTYDKAFIHSYVQSHIQMNEYRDRVILVSLKEKFGRYVGTCIKILDMTGLKISALNQIKLLSVISTIDDLNYPEKMETYSKYEPRPLFVSFIWSHVYILNILILAFREISFAYTKNFL
;
A
#
# COMPACT_ATOMS: atom_id res chain seq x y z
N MET A 1 -1.57 -5.73 -17.85
CA MET A 1 -1.08 -4.38 -17.45
C MET A 1 -2.05 -3.34 -17.97
N HIS A 2 -2.62 -2.51 -17.09
CA HIS A 2 -3.74 -1.64 -17.43
C HIS A 2 -3.29 -0.23 -17.86
N ASN A 3 -4.14 0.49 -18.59
CA ASN A 3 -4.13 1.96 -18.77
C ASN A 3 -3.08 2.63 -19.68
N GLY A 4 -2.43 1.88 -20.59
CA GLY A 4 -1.73 2.46 -21.76
C GLY A 4 -0.37 3.15 -21.53
N TYR A 5 0.04 3.40 -20.29
CA TYR A 5 1.33 4.00 -19.93
C TYR A 5 2.44 2.96 -19.77
N ARG A 6 2.77 2.28 -20.88
CA ARG A 6 3.70 1.14 -20.87
C ARG A 6 5.08 1.53 -20.34
N ARG A 7 5.59 2.71 -20.72
CA ARG A 7 6.91 3.18 -20.29
C ARG A 7 6.96 3.34 -18.77
N GLU A 8 6.03 4.11 -18.23
CA GLU A 8 5.94 4.44 -16.81
C GLU A 8 5.72 3.18 -15.97
N ILE A 9 4.93 2.23 -16.47
CA ILE A 9 4.72 0.95 -15.81
C ILE A 9 6.03 0.16 -15.73
N LEU A 10 6.78 0.04 -16.83
CA LEU A 10 8.06 -0.68 -16.85
C LEU A 10 9.12 0.02 -15.99
N GLU A 11 9.15 1.35 -15.99
CA GLU A 11 10.06 2.14 -15.17
C GLU A 11 9.89 1.86 -13.68
N ARG A 12 8.67 1.57 -13.19
CA ARG A 12 8.47 1.20 -11.78
C ARG A 12 9.17 -0.10 -11.40
N PHE A 13 9.07 -1.13 -12.24
CA PHE A 13 9.77 -2.40 -12.00
C PHE A 13 11.29 -2.23 -12.07
N LEU A 14 11.76 -1.36 -12.96
CA LEU A 14 13.17 -1.04 -13.10
C LEU A 14 13.70 -0.29 -11.87
N LYS A 15 12.97 0.72 -11.39
CA LYS A 15 13.30 1.48 -10.16
C LYS A 15 13.31 0.57 -8.93
N ALA A 16 12.31 -0.28 -8.76
CA ALA A 16 12.23 -1.23 -7.64
C ALA A 16 13.37 -2.28 -7.61
N ARG A 17 14.20 -2.33 -8.65
CA ARG A 17 15.36 -3.22 -8.76
C ARG A 17 16.64 -2.46 -9.11
N ASP A 18 16.72 -1.19 -8.71
CA ASP A 18 17.92 -0.35 -8.80
C ASP A 18 18.49 -0.24 -10.23
N GLY A 19 17.62 -0.25 -11.24
CA GLY A 19 18.05 -0.23 -12.64
C GLY A 19 18.51 -1.57 -13.21
N ASN A 20 18.51 -2.65 -12.42
CA ASN A 20 18.90 -3.97 -12.89
C ASN A 20 17.81 -4.58 -13.79
N VAL A 21 18.07 -4.62 -15.09
CA VAL A 21 17.12 -5.09 -16.11
C VAL A 21 16.71 -6.56 -15.89
N SER A 22 17.64 -7.44 -15.55
CA SER A 22 17.36 -8.87 -15.37
C SER A 22 16.42 -9.10 -14.18
N ASN A 23 16.71 -8.45 -13.05
CA ASN A 23 15.90 -8.54 -11.84
C ASN A 23 14.52 -7.88 -12.03
N ALA A 24 14.46 -6.74 -12.72
CA ALA A 24 13.20 -6.07 -13.05
C ALA A 24 12.32 -6.92 -13.98
N HIS A 25 12.92 -7.53 -14.99
CA HIS A 25 12.23 -8.46 -15.89
C HIS A 25 11.67 -9.66 -15.11
N LYS A 26 12.50 -10.30 -14.27
CA LYS A 26 12.04 -11.40 -13.41
C LYS A 26 10.85 -10.99 -12.54
N MET A 27 10.97 -9.86 -11.83
CA MET A 27 9.90 -9.33 -10.99
C MET A 27 8.60 -9.07 -11.77
N LEU A 28 8.70 -8.52 -12.97
CA LEU A 28 7.54 -8.30 -13.84
C LEU A 28 6.88 -9.62 -14.23
N ILE A 29 7.65 -10.63 -14.63
CA ILE A 29 7.12 -11.96 -14.98
C ILE A 29 6.46 -12.63 -13.77
N ASP A 30 7.11 -12.56 -12.60
CA ASP A 30 6.56 -13.11 -11.35
C ASP A 30 5.23 -12.43 -10.98
N CYS A 31 5.15 -11.10 -11.09
CA CYS A 31 3.92 -10.34 -10.89
C CYS A 31 2.81 -10.75 -11.88
N LEU A 32 3.14 -10.91 -13.17
CA LEU A 32 2.16 -11.34 -14.18
C LEU A 32 1.65 -12.76 -13.91
N ASN A 33 2.53 -13.68 -13.54
CA ASN A 33 2.14 -15.04 -13.14
C ASN A 33 1.26 -15.03 -11.89
N TRP A 34 1.62 -14.24 -10.88
CA TRP A 34 0.80 -14.06 -9.67
C TRP A 34 -0.60 -13.56 -10.02
N ARG A 35 -0.72 -12.59 -10.94
CA ARG A 35 -2.02 -12.08 -11.39
C ARG A 35 -2.89 -13.16 -12.00
N VAL A 36 -2.33 -14.00 -12.87
CA VAL A 36 -3.06 -15.11 -13.52
C VAL A 36 -3.46 -16.15 -12.49
N GLN A 37 -2.52 -16.61 -11.66
CA GLN A 37 -2.74 -17.67 -10.68
C GLN A 37 -3.80 -17.32 -9.63
N ASN A 38 -3.90 -16.03 -9.28
CA ASN A 38 -4.83 -15.55 -8.26
C ASN A 38 -6.04 -14.81 -8.86
N GLU A 39 -6.20 -14.86 -10.19
CA GLU A 39 -7.32 -14.26 -10.91
C GLU A 39 -7.54 -12.78 -10.52
N ILE A 40 -6.45 -12.04 -10.43
CA ILE A 40 -6.41 -10.66 -9.90
C ILE A 40 -7.16 -9.71 -10.84
N ASP A 41 -7.15 -9.98 -12.15
CA ASP A 41 -7.85 -9.13 -13.13
C ASP A 41 -9.38 -9.12 -12.94
N ASP A 42 -9.95 -10.13 -12.26
CA ASP A 42 -11.38 -10.24 -11.96
C ASP A 42 -11.70 -9.93 -10.49
N ILE A 43 -10.72 -9.54 -9.67
CA ILE A 43 -10.91 -9.47 -8.21
C ILE A 43 -11.93 -8.40 -7.77
N LEU A 44 -12.14 -7.35 -8.58
CA LEU A 44 -13.17 -6.34 -8.32
C LEU A 44 -14.59 -6.88 -8.54
N ALA A 45 -14.76 -7.95 -9.31
CA ALA A 45 -16.03 -8.64 -9.50
C ALA A 45 -16.29 -9.72 -8.43
N LYS A 46 -15.34 -9.95 -7.52
CA LYS A 46 -15.41 -10.99 -6.47
C LYS A 46 -15.66 -10.37 -5.10
N PRO A 47 -16.91 -10.09 -4.70
CA PRO A 47 -17.19 -9.47 -3.40
C PRO A 47 -16.75 -10.37 -2.24
N ILE A 48 -16.37 -9.74 -1.12
CA ILE A 48 -16.19 -10.44 0.16
C ILE A 48 -17.58 -10.72 0.73
N ASN A 49 -18.00 -11.98 0.69
CA ASN A 49 -19.31 -12.42 1.15
C ASN A 49 -19.18 -13.20 2.48
N PRO A 50 -20.18 -13.10 3.37
CA PRO A 50 -21.38 -12.25 3.30
C PRO A 50 -21.06 -10.75 3.51
N SER A 51 -22.01 -9.86 3.24
CA SER A 51 -21.83 -8.40 3.38
C SER A 51 -21.35 -7.97 4.77
N ASP A 52 -21.76 -8.69 5.81
CA ASP A 52 -21.36 -8.39 7.18
C ASP A 52 -19.88 -8.75 7.43
N LEU A 53 -19.34 -9.75 6.73
CA LEU A 53 -17.91 -10.03 6.73
C LEU A 53 -17.13 -8.87 6.09
N TYR A 54 -17.60 -8.34 4.97
CA TYR A 54 -17.00 -7.17 4.34
C TYR A 54 -16.99 -5.97 5.29
N ARG A 55 -18.13 -5.65 5.92
CA ARG A 55 -18.22 -4.58 6.91
C ARG A 55 -17.23 -4.79 8.06
N ALA A 56 -17.20 -6.01 8.61
CA ALA A 56 -16.30 -6.36 9.70
C ALA A 56 -14.81 -6.17 9.32
N VAL A 57 -14.43 -6.52 8.08
CA VAL A 57 -13.10 -6.24 7.53
C VAL A 57 -12.84 -4.73 7.48
N ARG A 58 -13.76 -3.93 6.92
CA ARG A 58 -13.60 -2.47 6.82
C ARG A 58 -13.47 -1.79 8.18
N ASP A 59 -14.31 -2.19 9.14
CA ASP A 59 -14.38 -1.61 10.47
C ASP A 59 -13.15 -1.91 11.34
N SER A 60 -12.38 -2.95 10.99
CA SER A 60 -11.16 -3.34 11.73
C SER A 60 -9.87 -3.01 10.98
N GLN A 61 -9.92 -2.86 9.66
CA GLN A 61 -8.78 -2.43 8.84
C GLN A 61 -8.61 -0.90 8.86
N LEU A 62 -9.70 -0.13 8.98
CA LEU A 62 -9.70 1.34 9.06
C LEU A 62 -8.88 2.03 7.95
N THR A 63 -9.06 1.55 6.71
CA THR A 63 -8.43 2.15 5.53
C THR A 63 -9.50 2.79 4.65
N GLY A 64 -9.20 3.94 4.05
CA GLY A 64 -10.08 4.66 3.13
C GLY A 64 -9.32 5.40 2.05
N MET A 65 -9.97 5.64 0.90
CA MET A 65 -9.46 6.50 -0.16
C MET A 65 -10.36 7.72 -0.25
N SER A 66 -9.80 8.93 -0.21
CA SER A 66 -10.58 10.16 -0.22
C SER A 66 -9.85 11.30 -0.92
N GLY A 67 -10.49 11.90 -1.91
CA GLY A 67 -9.98 13.08 -2.61
C GLY A 67 -8.62 12.88 -3.28
N HIS A 68 -7.94 14.00 -3.50
CA HIS A 68 -6.61 14.06 -4.09
C HIS A 68 -5.85 15.28 -3.55
N SER A 69 -4.53 15.26 -3.63
CA SER A 69 -3.65 16.40 -3.31
C SER A 69 -3.86 17.56 -4.30
N LYS A 70 -3.19 18.70 -4.06
CA LYS A 70 -3.16 19.84 -5.00
C LYS A 70 -2.57 19.45 -6.35
N GLU A 71 -1.60 18.55 -6.33
CA GLU A 71 -0.92 18.02 -7.50
C GLU A 71 -1.80 16.98 -8.22
N GLY A 72 -2.83 16.45 -7.57
CA GLY A 72 -3.75 15.47 -8.15
C GLY A 72 -3.41 14.02 -7.82
N LEU A 73 -2.58 13.78 -6.79
CA LEU A 73 -2.31 12.43 -6.29
C LEU A 73 -3.45 11.97 -5.38
N PRO A 74 -4.03 10.77 -5.57
CA PRO A 74 -5.07 10.29 -4.67
C PRO A 74 -4.54 10.08 -3.26
N ILE A 75 -5.39 10.30 -2.26
CA ILE A 75 -5.01 10.15 -0.84
C ILE A 75 -5.66 8.89 -0.27
N ILE A 76 -4.83 8.06 0.34
CA ILE A 76 -5.21 6.87 1.11
C ILE A 76 -4.95 7.18 2.58
N ALA A 77 -5.97 7.11 3.42
CA ALA A 77 -5.83 7.27 4.86
C ALA A 77 -5.93 5.91 5.56
N ILE A 78 -5.01 5.66 6.51
CA ILE A 78 -4.93 4.41 7.26
C ILE A 78 -4.88 4.73 8.75
N GLY A 79 -5.89 4.28 9.50
CA GLY A 79 -5.96 4.38 10.95
C GLY A 79 -5.10 3.34 11.69
N VAL A 80 -3.80 3.28 11.39
CA VAL A 80 -2.87 2.23 11.86
C VAL A 80 -2.96 1.99 13.37
N GLY A 81 -3.02 3.06 14.17
CA GLY A 81 -3.07 2.92 15.63
C GLY A 81 -4.36 2.29 16.17
N CYS A 82 -5.45 2.36 15.40
CA CYS A 82 -6.76 1.84 15.76
C CYS A 82 -7.15 0.57 14.98
N SER A 83 -6.40 0.17 13.95
CA SER A 83 -6.68 -1.04 13.17
C SER A 83 -6.44 -2.30 14.02
N THR A 84 -7.47 -3.15 14.15
CA THR A 84 -7.44 -4.33 15.01
C THR A 84 -7.25 -5.65 14.27
N TYR A 85 -7.70 -5.74 13.02
CA TYR A 85 -7.63 -6.95 12.17
C TYR A 85 -8.14 -8.25 12.81
N ASP A 86 -9.08 -8.16 13.75
CA ASP A 86 -9.54 -9.26 14.61
C ASP A 86 -10.94 -9.79 14.27
N LYS A 87 -11.58 -9.26 13.22
CA LYS A 87 -12.97 -9.58 12.88
C LYS A 87 -13.14 -10.54 11.69
N ALA A 88 -12.05 -10.94 11.04
CA ALA A 88 -12.07 -11.81 9.88
C ALA A 88 -10.79 -12.64 9.78
N PHE A 89 -10.77 -13.61 8.86
CA PHE A 89 -9.56 -14.35 8.55
C PHE A 89 -8.60 -13.50 7.71
N ILE A 90 -7.30 -13.83 7.81
CA ILE A 90 -6.21 -13.17 7.07
C ILE A 90 -6.53 -13.04 5.57
N HIS A 91 -7.08 -14.09 4.94
CA HIS A 91 -7.37 -14.07 3.51
C HIS A 91 -8.40 -13.00 3.12
N SER A 92 -9.36 -12.69 4.00
CA SER A 92 -10.37 -11.66 3.74
C SER A 92 -9.76 -10.26 3.78
N TYR A 93 -8.83 -10.01 4.70
CA TYR A 93 -8.06 -8.75 4.73
C TYR A 93 -7.13 -8.60 3.53
N VAL A 94 -6.47 -9.69 3.13
CA VAL A 94 -5.61 -9.71 1.94
C VAL A 94 -6.43 -9.42 0.68
N GLN A 95 -7.60 -10.06 0.52
CA GLN A 95 -8.52 -9.79 -0.59
C GLN A 95 -8.97 -8.32 -0.59
N SER A 96 -9.40 -7.79 0.57
CA SER A 96 -9.80 -6.38 0.71
C SER A 96 -8.67 -5.44 0.28
N HIS A 97 -7.45 -5.70 0.72
CA HIS A 97 -6.27 -4.91 0.37
C HIS A 97 -5.99 -4.92 -1.14
N ILE A 98 -6.00 -6.10 -1.77
CA ILE A 98 -5.80 -6.24 -3.21
C ILE A 98 -6.92 -5.52 -3.99
N GLN A 99 -8.18 -5.67 -3.56
CA GLN A 99 -9.31 -4.97 -4.18
C GLN A 99 -9.14 -3.45 -4.10
N MET A 100 -8.66 -2.92 -2.97
CA MET A 100 -8.36 -1.50 -2.85
C MET A 100 -7.26 -1.06 -3.82
N ASN A 101 -6.18 -1.83 -3.96
CA ASN A 101 -5.10 -1.55 -4.90
C ASN A 101 -5.57 -1.58 -6.37
N GLU A 102 -6.36 -2.58 -6.75
CA GLU A 102 -6.91 -2.68 -8.11
C GLU A 102 -7.95 -1.58 -8.39
N TYR A 103 -8.80 -1.22 -7.42
CA TYR A 103 -9.75 -0.12 -7.56
C TYR A 103 -9.02 1.23 -7.71
N ARG A 104 -7.98 1.46 -6.90
CA ARG A 104 -7.11 2.63 -7.05
C ARG A 104 -6.56 2.70 -8.46
N ASP A 105 -5.97 1.60 -8.95
CA ASP A 105 -5.25 1.59 -10.23
C ASP A 105 -6.18 1.69 -11.45
N ARG A 106 -7.33 1.04 -11.41
CA ARG A 106 -8.22 0.90 -12.57
C ARG A 106 -9.33 1.94 -12.62
N VAL A 107 -9.70 2.51 -11.47
CA VAL A 107 -10.80 3.49 -11.38
C VAL A 107 -10.26 4.86 -11.01
N ILE A 108 -9.60 4.98 -9.86
CA ILE A 108 -9.18 6.29 -9.33
C ILE A 108 -8.08 6.93 -10.17
N LEU A 109 -6.98 6.22 -10.46
CA LEU A 109 -5.88 6.77 -11.24
C LEU A 109 -6.29 7.09 -12.68
N VAL A 110 -7.24 6.34 -13.25
CA VAL A 110 -7.79 6.63 -14.59
C VAL A 110 -8.60 7.92 -14.56
N SER A 111 -9.52 8.05 -13.60
CA SER A 111 -10.32 9.26 -13.44
C SER A 111 -9.46 10.51 -13.18
N LEU A 112 -8.41 10.39 -12.36
CA LEU A 112 -7.49 11.50 -12.08
C LEU A 112 -6.63 11.83 -13.29
N LYS A 113 -6.17 10.83 -14.05
CA LYS A 113 -5.48 11.06 -15.33
C LYS A 113 -6.33 11.90 -16.28
N GLU A 114 -7.59 11.53 -16.47
CA GLU A 114 -8.53 12.27 -17.33
C GLU A 114 -8.75 13.70 -16.83
N LYS A 115 -8.94 13.86 -15.51
CA LYS A 115 -9.15 15.17 -14.87
C LYS A 115 -7.94 16.11 -15.02
N PHE A 116 -6.73 15.61 -14.85
CA PHE A 116 -5.50 16.42 -14.82
C PHE A 116 -4.75 16.43 -16.15
N GLY A 117 -5.17 15.66 -17.16
CA GLY A 117 -4.55 15.62 -18.48
C GLY A 117 -3.11 15.08 -18.51
N ARG A 118 -2.69 14.34 -17.48
CA ARG A 118 -1.32 13.83 -17.31
C ARG A 118 -1.31 12.45 -16.68
N TYR A 119 -0.17 11.76 -16.75
CA TYR A 119 0.01 10.50 -16.01
C TYR A 119 -0.05 10.74 -14.50
N VAL A 120 -0.82 9.91 -13.81
CA VAL A 120 -0.87 9.81 -12.34
C VAL A 120 -0.61 8.34 -12.00
N GLY A 121 0.56 8.06 -11.45
CA GLY A 121 1.04 6.69 -11.21
C GLY A 121 1.15 6.29 -9.75
N THR A 122 1.19 7.28 -8.85
CA THR A 122 1.42 7.13 -7.42
C THR A 122 0.23 7.65 -6.63
N CYS A 123 0.20 7.35 -5.33
CA CYS A 123 -0.76 7.90 -4.39
C CYS A 123 -0.08 8.26 -3.06
N ILE A 124 -0.70 9.16 -2.32
CA ILE A 124 -0.26 9.57 -0.99
C ILE A 124 -0.89 8.63 0.04
N LYS A 125 -0.09 7.98 0.88
CA LYS A 125 -0.55 7.26 2.07
C LYS A 125 -0.37 8.13 3.32
N ILE A 126 -1.46 8.41 4.02
CA ILE A 126 -1.46 9.06 5.33
C ILE A 126 -1.63 7.99 6.40
N LEU A 127 -0.64 7.85 7.27
CA LEU A 127 -0.67 6.92 8.39
C LEU A 127 -1.02 7.65 9.69
N ASP A 128 -2.18 7.34 10.25
CA ASP A 128 -2.59 7.79 11.58
C ASP A 128 -2.18 6.74 12.62
N MET A 129 -1.13 7.07 13.36
CA MET A 129 -0.54 6.22 14.40
C MET A 129 -1.19 6.44 15.78
N THR A 130 -2.21 7.29 15.87
CA THR A 130 -2.88 7.63 17.13
C THR A 130 -3.50 6.38 17.74
N GLY A 131 -3.19 6.11 19.01
CA GLY A 131 -3.71 4.95 19.72
C GLY A 131 -2.96 3.64 19.47
N LEU A 132 -1.83 3.65 18.74
CA LEU A 132 -1.02 2.46 18.52
C LEU A 132 -0.52 1.86 19.85
N LYS A 133 -0.80 0.57 20.04
CA LYS A 133 -0.43 -0.20 21.24
C LYS A 133 0.56 -1.31 20.87
N ILE A 134 1.36 -1.75 21.85
CA ILE A 134 2.25 -2.92 21.70
C ILE A 134 1.46 -4.19 21.33
N SER A 135 0.20 -4.30 21.76
CA SER A 135 -0.68 -5.42 21.37
C SER A 135 -0.93 -5.52 19.86
N ALA A 136 -0.66 -4.45 19.08
CA ALA A 136 -0.70 -4.49 17.62
C ALA A 136 0.37 -5.41 17.00
N LEU A 137 1.40 -5.80 17.76
CA LEU A 137 2.38 -6.81 17.35
C LEU A 137 1.72 -8.15 16.96
N ASN A 138 0.56 -8.47 17.54
CA ASN A 138 -0.18 -9.68 17.17
C ASN A 138 -0.63 -9.68 15.69
N GLN A 139 -0.68 -8.51 15.04
CA GLN A 139 -1.10 -8.35 13.64
C GLN A 139 0.07 -8.28 12.64
N ILE A 140 1.31 -8.43 13.11
CA ILE A 140 2.51 -8.39 12.25
C ILE A 140 2.41 -9.38 11.10
N LYS A 141 1.90 -10.60 11.35
CA LYS A 141 1.83 -11.63 10.30
C LYS A 141 1.00 -11.16 9.11
N LEU A 142 -0.17 -10.56 9.35
CA LEU A 142 -1.02 -10.04 8.30
C LEU A 142 -0.35 -8.86 7.59
N LEU A 143 0.21 -7.92 8.34
CA LEU A 143 0.90 -6.75 7.78
C LEU A 143 2.12 -7.17 6.93
N SER A 144 2.78 -8.28 7.28
CA SER A 144 3.87 -8.90 6.51
C SER A 144 3.43 -9.41 5.15
N VAL A 145 2.30 -10.12 5.14
CA VAL A 145 1.71 -10.62 3.90
C VAL A 145 1.30 -9.45 3.01
N ILE A 146 0.64 -8.44 3.56
CA ILE A 146 0.23 -7.24 2.83
C ILE A 146 1.45 -6.50 2.25
N SER A 147 2.50 -6.28 3.04
CA SER A 147 3.74 -5.64 2.57
C SER A 147 4.36 -6.42 1.43
N THR A 148 4.50 -7.74 1.58
CA THR A 148 5.08 -8.60 0.55
C THR A 148 4.28 -8.54 -0.75
N ILE A 149 2.94 -8.48 -0.67
CA ILE A 149 2.09 -8.31 -1.85
C ILE A 149 2.34 -6.95 -2.52
N ASP A 150 2.39 -5.87 -1.73
CA ASP A 150 2.66 -4.52 -2.23
C ASP A 150 4.04 -4.45 -2.90
N ASP A 151 5.09 -4.96 -2.25
CA ASP A 151 6.47 -4.90 -2.74
C ASP A 151 6.70 -5.71 -4.01
N LEU A 152 6.08 -6.89 -4.11
CA LEU A 152 6.27 -7.78 -5.25
C LEU A 152 5.38 -7.42 -6.44
N ASN A 153 4.16 -6.93 -6.19
CA ASN A 153 3.14 -6.81 -7.23
C ASN A 153 2.70 -5.37 -7.53
N TYR A 154 2.96 -4.42 -6.61
CA TYR A 154 2.60 -3.01 -6.73
C TYR A 154 3.80 -2.06 -6.50
N PRO A 155 4.97 -2.29 -7.15
CA PRO A 155 6.17 -1.50 -6.92
C PRO A 155 5.98 -0.02 -7.27
N GLU A 156 6.62 0.86 -6.51
CA GLU A 156 6.71 2.31 -6.77
C GLU A 156 5.33 2.99 -6.92
N LYS A 157 4.36 2.59 -6.10
CA LYS A 157 2.98 3.09 -6.14
C LYS A 157 2.62 4.12 -5.08
N MET A 158 3.47 4.33 -4.08
CA MET A 158 3.10 5.04 -2.86
C MET A 158 4.15 6.08 -2.47
N GLU A 159 3.68 7.26 -2.07
CA GLU A 159 4.43 8.25 -1.29
C GLU A 159 3.84 8.26 0.11
N THR A 160 4.63 8.05 1.16
CA THR A 160 4.12 7.83 2.53
C THR A 160 4.39 9.03 3.42
N TYR A 161 3.34 9.51 4.10
CA TYR A 161 3.38 10.59 5.08
C TYR A 161 2.76 10.12 6.40
N SER A 162 3.47 10.34 7.51
CA SER A 162 3.04 9.94 8.86
C SER A 162 2.73 11.18 9.70
N LYS A 163 1.57 11.22 10.38
CA LYS A 163 1.10 12.43 11.08
C LYS A 163 1.68 12.62 12.50
N TYR A 164 2.43 11.67 13.05
CA TYR A 164 3.06 11.80 14.39
C TYR A 164 4.37 11.01 14.50
N GLU A 165 5.38 11.58 15.19
CA GLU A 165 6.57 10.83 15.60
C GLU A 165 6.19 9.80 16.69
N PRO A 166 6.56 8.51 16.55
CA PRO A 166 6.36 7.52 17.61
C PRO A 166 7.21 7.87 18.85
N ARG A 167 6.67 7.64 20.06
CA ARG A 167 7.40 7.86 21.33
C ARG A 167 8.76 7.14 21.32
N PRO A 168 9.86 7.76 21.80
CA PRO A 168 11.22 7.26 21.66
C PRO A 168 11.48 5.87 22.26
N LEU A 169 10.73 5.47 23.30
CA LEU A 169 10.84 4.13 23.92
C LEU A 169 10.27 3.01 23.04
N PHE A 170 9.26 3.30 22.21
CA PHE A 170 8.61 2.32 21.35
C PHE A 170 9.47 2.00 20.11
N VAL A 171 10.21 2.99 19.61
CA VAL A 171 11.13 2.84 18.47
C VAL A 171 12.32 1.95 18.82
N SER A 172 12.93 2.13 20.01
CA SER A 172 14.09 1.36 20.48
C SER A 172 13.78 -0.13 20.70
N PHE A 173 12.59 -0.44 21.23
CA PHE A 173 12.16 -1.83 21.49
C PHE A 173 11.85 -2.61 20.21
N ILE A 174 11.32 -1.92 19.19
CA ILE A 174 11.00 -2.51 17.89
C ILE A 174 12.28 -2.68 17.04
N TRP A 175 13.26 -1.78 17.19
CA TRP A 175 14.58 -1.86 16.55
C TRP A 175 15.42 -3.10 16.92
N SER A 176 15.25 -3.65 18.13
CA SER A 176 16.05 -4.78 18.62
C SER A 176 15.57 -6.16 18.16
N HIS A 177 14.39 -6.28 17.54
CA HIS A 177 13.78 -7.54 17.11
C HIS A 177 13.64 -7.60 15.57
N VAL A 178 14.77 -7.83 14.91
CA VAL A 178 15.15 -7.43 13.52
C VAL A 178 14.43 -8.10 12.33
N TYR A 179 13.50 -9.04 12.48
CA TYR A 179 12.83 -9.66 11.30
C TYR A 179 11.40 -9.20 11.03
N ILE A 180 10.82 -8.47 11.97
CA ILE A 180 9.48 -7.86 11.86
C ILE A 180 9.57 -6.49 11.16
N LEU A 181 10.78 -5.93 11.10
CA LEU A 181 11.02 -4.55 10.76
C LEU A 181 10.79 -4.23 9.29
N ASN A 182 10.82 -5.15 8.32
CA ASN A 182 10.68 -4.74 6.91
C ASN A 182 9.34 -4.04 6.58
N ILE A 183 8.28 -4.35 7.32
CA ILE A 183 6.93 -3.75 7.12
C ILE A 183 6.85 -2.32 7.68
N LEU A 184 7.61 -2.04 8.75
CA LEU A 184 7.74 -0.70 9.30
C LEU A 184 8.86 0.07 8.58
N ILE A 185 9.97 -0.57 8.25
CA ILE A 185 11.10 -0.01 7.49
C ILE A 185 10.61 0.50 6.14
N LEU A 186 9.72 -0.19 5.42
CA LEU A 186 9.21 0.34 4.14
C LEU A 186 8.30 1.56 4.31
N ALA A 187 7.68 1.74 5.48
CA ALA A 187 7.05 2.99 5.88
C ALA A 187 8.05 4.06 6.39
N PHE A 188 9.33 3.69 6.60
CA PHE A 188 10.39 4.55 7.12
C PHE A 188 11.57 4.79 6.16
N ARG A 189 11.69 4.09 5.02
CA ARG A 189 12.90 4.08 4.17
C ARG A 189 12.99 5.19 3.12
N GLU A 190 12.15 6.22 3.19
CA GLU A 190 12.36 7.51 2.52
C GLU A 190 12.14 8.71 3.46
N ILE A 191 12.58 8.59 4.73
CA ILE A 191 12.75 9.76 5.61
C ILE A 191 14.20 9.80 6.08
N SER A 192 15.10 10.03 5.11
CA SER A 192 16.32 10.82 5.32
C SER A 192 16.87 11.26 3.97
N PHE A 193 16.14 12.12 3.26
CA PHE A 193 16.70 13.25 2.49
C PHE A 193 15.54 14.14 2.02
N ALA A 194 15.66 15.45 2.26
CA ALA A 194 14.75 16.52 1.84
C ALA A 194 13.47 16.77 2.68
N TYR A 195 13.64 17.02 3.99
CA TYR A 195 12.97 18.20 4.57
C TYR A 195 13.82 19.43 4.22
N THR A 196 13.58 20.05 3.07
CA THR A 196 13.83 21.49 2.87
C THR A 196 13.24 21.97 1.54
N LYS A 197 12.37 22.98 1.68
CA LYS A 197 11.76 23.85 0.64
C LYS A 197 10.50 23.30 -0.04
N ASN A 198 9.46 24.13 0.05
CA ASN A 198 8.22 24.11 -0.73
C ASN A 198 6.99 23.44 -0.11
N PHE A 199 6.80 23.61 1.20
CA PHE A 199 5.47 24.00 1.66
C PHE A 199 5.56 25.47 2.12
N LEU A 200 5.13 26.38 1.23
CA LEU A 200 4.64 27.70 1.61
C LEU A 200 3.47 27.56 2.57
#